data_AF-A0A357FV63-F1
#
_entry.id   AF-A0A357FV63-F1
#
_cell.length_a   1.000
_cell.length_b   1.000
_cell.length_c   1.000
_cell.angle_alpha   90.00
_cell.angle_beta   90.00
_cell.angle_gamma   90.00
#
_symmetry.space_group_name_H-M   'P 1'
#
loop_
_entity.id
_entity.type
_entity.pdbx_description
1 polymer ?
#
loop_
_entity_poly.entity_id
_entity_poly.type
_entity_poly.pdbx_seq_one_letter_code
_entity_poly.pdbx_strand_id
1 'polypeptide(L)'
;MSVLPGHSVVKYFTLPFNEVEIEDWAKTQREALAGPVTFGQLFTTAGCSHRSKEIMEIVQIYAHVPTLIGCSASGLIAGHQEIENEAGCCIALYHLPGTQARAIHLPLDTFEPTDRVTKIRAAIGPHPENVNAWTLFASSESIGNEAWLPDWDHATEHRTTIGGFACAATDEHESELYLNGAVYTDGAVA
;
A
#
# COMPACT_ATOMS: atom_id res chain seq x y z
N MET A 1 14.71 19.54 4.35
CA MET A 1 14.88 18.69 3.16
C MET A 1 13.85 19.17 2.15
N SER A 2 14.25 19.72 1.00
CA SER A 2 13.27 20.21 0.01
C SER A 2 12.65 19.02 -0.70
N VAL A 3 11.32 18.90 -0.66
CA VAL A 3 10.61 17.92 -1.48
C VAL A 3 10.79 18.35 -2.95
N LEU A 4 11.37 17.48 -3.76
CA LEU A 4 11.51 17.75 -5.20
C LEU A 4 10.11 17.73 -5.82
N PRO A 5 9.66 18.80 -6.48
CA PRO A 5 8.35 18.83 -7.13
C PRO A 5 8.30 17.80 -8.26
N GLY A 6 7.11 17.25 -8.54
CA GLY A 6 6.90 16.29 -9.63
C GLY A 6 7.36 14.86 -9.34
N HIS A 7 7.80 14.53 -8.11
CA HIS A 7 8.17 13.17 -7.72
C HIS A 7 7.09 12.42 -6.95
N SER A 8 6.06 13.12 -6.50
CA SER A 8 4.90 12.51 -5.85
C SER A 8 3.67 13.36 -6.07
N VAL A 9 2.53 12.70 -6.22
CA VAL A 9 1.21 13.33 -6.27
C VAL A 9 0.27 12.52 -5.41
N VAL A 10 -0.68 13.18 -4.77
CA VAL A 10 -1.65 12.53 -3.88
C VAL A 10 -2.99 13.23 -4.00
N LYS A 11 -4.08 12.47 -3.99
CA LYS A 11 -5.44 13.02 -3.97
C LYS A 11 -6.37 12.14 -3.15
N TYR A 12 -7.22 12.82 -2.37
CA TYR A 12 -8.39 12.23 -1.75
C TYR A 12 -9.60 12.32 -2.68
N PHE A 13 -10.38 11.23 -2.76
CA PHE A 13 -11.65 11.15 -3.47
C PHE A 13 -12.74 10.79 -2.45
N THR A 14 -13.65 11.73 -2.22
CA THR A 14 -14.84 11.52 -1.38
C THR A 14 -15.89 10.72 -2.14
N LEU A 15 -16.61 9.84 -1.45
CA LEU A 15 -17.81 9.23 -1.99
C LEU A 15 -19.02 10.19 -1.98
N PRO A 16 -19.96 10.05 -2.94
CA PRO A 16 -19.81 9.22 -4.15
C PRO A 16 -18.86 9.87 -5.14
N PHE A 17 -17.94 9.09 -5.72
CA PHE A 17 -17.13 9.52 -6.87
C PHE A 17 -17.54 8.73 -8.11
N ASN A 18 -17.37 9.36 -9.28
CA ASN A 18 -17.44 8.70 -10.57
C ASN A 18 -16.04 8.16 -10.96
N GLU A 19 -15.97 6.95 -11.51
CA GLU A 19 -14.73 6.34 -12.03
C GLU A 19 -13.99 7.27 -13.00
N VAL A 20 -14.74 8.03 -13.81
CA VAL A 20 -14.18 9.04 -14.74
C VAL A 20 -13.32 10.07 -14.02
N GLU A 21 -13.65 10.44 -12.77
CA GLU A 21 -12.85 11.39 -12.00
C GLU A 21 -11.49 10.82 -11.60
N ILE A 22 -11.43 9.52 -11.30
CA ILE A 22 -10.17 8.83 -10.98
C ILE A 22 -9.36 8.64 -12.27
N GLU A 23 -10.01 8.25 -13.36
CA GLU A 23 -9.39 8.10 -14.69
C GLU A 23 -8.74 9.41 -15.15
N ASP A 24 -9.50 10.51 -15.15
CA ASP A 24 -9.01 11.82 -15.58
C ASP A 24 -7.87 12.31 -14.69
N TRP A 25 -7.98 12.10 -13.38
CA TRP A 25 -6.90 12.41 -12.46
C TRP A 25 -5.65 11.58 -12.74
N ALA A 26 -5.79 10.27 -12.94
CA ALA A 26 -4.68 9.35 -13.20
C ALA A 26 -3.93 9.71 -14.49
N LYS A 27 -4.66 10.00 -15.59
CA LYS A 27 -4.07 10.48 -16.85
C LYS A 27 -3.32 11.80 -16.66
N THR A 28 -3.94 12.76 -15.98
CA THR A 28 -3.36 14.08 -15.72
C THR A 28 -2.08 13.96 -14.89
N GLN A 29 -2.10 13.13 -13.84
CA GLN A 29 -0.96 12.94 -12.96
C GLN A 29 0.21 12.24 -13.63
N ARG A 30 -0.07 11.27 -14.51
CA ARG A 30 0.97 10.62 -15.32
C ARG A 30 1.76 11.63 -16.14
N GLU A 31 1.11 12.68 -16.65
CA GLU A 31 1.75 13.75 -17.42
C GLU A 31 2.43 14.81 -16.53
N ALA A 32 1.94 15.00 -15.29
CA ALA A 32 2.47 15.97 -14.34
C ALA A 32 3.71 15.49 -13.58
N LEU A 33 3.87 14.17 -13.40
CA LEU A 33 5.07 13.60 -12.78
C LEU A 33 6.30 13.81 -13.66
N ALA A 34 7.47 13.95 -13.03
CA ALA A 34 8.74 14.20 -13.72
C ALA A 34 9.22 13.02 -14.58
N GLY A 35 8.53 11.88 -14.52
CA GLY A 35 8.79 10.69 -15.31
C GLY A 35 7.77 9.59 -15.01
N PRO A 36 8.01 8.36 -15.49
CA PRO A 36 7.10 7.23 -15.29
C PRO A 36 6.85 6.94 -13.82
N VAL A 37 5.62 6.56 -13.47
CA VAL A 37 5.30 6.12 -12.12
C VAL A 37 6.12 4.88 -11.76
N THR A 38 6.80 4.93 -10.62
CA THR A 38 7.54 3.80 -10.05
C THR A 38 6.62 2.87 -9.28
N PHE A 39 5.78 3.43 -8.40
CA PHE A 39 4.74 2.70 -7.68
C PHE A 39 3.64 3.67 -7.22
N GLY A 40 2.50 3.11 -6.80
CA GLY A 40 1.44 3.85 -6.16
C GLY A 40 1.00 3.24 -4.84
N GLN A 41 0.26 4.01 -4.07
CA GLN A 41 -0.41 3.59 -2.86
C GLN A 41 -1.91 3.88 -2.93
N LEU A 42 -2.71 2.95 -2.42
CA LEU A 42 -4.16 3.12 -2.27
C LEU A 42 -4.55 2.91 -0.81
N PHE A 43 -5.21 3.90 -0.22
CA PHE A 43 -5.85 3.74 1.08
C PHE A 43 -7.34 3.99 0.94
N THR A 44 -8.17 3.16 1.54
CA THR A 44 -9.63 3.35 1.49
C THR A 44 -10.21 3.32 2.89
N THR A 45 -11.23 4.14 3.14
CA THR A 45 -12.07 3.93 4.31
C THR A 45 -13.04 2.76 4.08
N ALA A 46 -13.61 2.19 5.14
CA ALA A 46 -14.49 1.03 5.05
C ALA A 46 -15.67 1.24 4.08
N GLY A 47 -16.24 2.45 4.04
CA GLY A 47 -17.30 2.79 3.09
C GLY A 47 -16.89 2.72 1.61
N CYS A 48 -15.59 2.72 1.32
CA CYS A 48 -15.03 2.72 -0.03
C CYS A 48 -14.29 1.41 -0.39
N SER A 49 -14.01 0.53 0.59
CA SER A 49 -13.17 -0.66 0.39
C SER A 49 -13.73 -1.63 -0.66
N HIS A 50 -15.06 -1.74 -0.76
CA HIS A 50 -15.74 -2.54 -1.78
C HIS A 50 -15.42 -2.13 -3.24
N ARG A 51 -14.91 -0.91 -3.46
CA ARG A 51 -14.48 -0.39 -4.77
C ARG A 51 -12.98 -0.48 -4.99
N SER A 52 -12.20 -1.01 -4.03
CA SER A 52 -10.74 -1.03 -4.08
C SER A 52 -10.18 -1.66 -5.36
N LYS A 53 -10.76 -2.78 -5.81
CA LYS A 53 -10.35 -3.47 -7.06
C LYS A 53 -10.52 -2.59 -8.28
N GLU A 54 -11.68 -1.97 -8.43
CA GLU A 54 -11.99 -1.05 -9.53
C GLU A 54 -11.05 0.17 -9.50
N ILE A 55 -10.84 0.77 -8.33
CA ILE A 55 -9.91 1.90 -8.18
C ILE A 55 -8.49 1.49 -8.59
N MET A 56 -8.00 0.33 -8.12
CA MET A 56 -6.67 -0.16 -8.49
C MET A 56 -6.55 -0.38 -10.00
N GLU A 57 -7.55 -0.99 -10.62
CA GLU A 57 -7.55 -1.25 -12.07
C GLU A 57 -7.48 0.06 -12.87
N ILE A 58 -8.33 1.04 -12.56
CA ILE A 58 -8.31 2.36 -13.21
C ILE A 58 -6.95 3.02 -13.06
N VAL A 59 -6.40 3.03 -11.85
CA VAL A 59 -5.09 3.68 -11.57
C VAL A 59 -3.97 2.96 -12.32
N GLN A 60 -3.91 1.63 -12.27
CA GLN A 60 -2.87 0.87 -12.96
C GLN A 60 -2.94 1.05 -14.48
N ILE A 61 -4.14 1.04 -15.06
CA ILE A 61 -4.34 1.21 -16.51
C ILE A 61 -4.03 2.64 -16.95
N TYR A 62 -4.56 3.67 -16.28
CA TYR A 62 -4.53 5.03 -16.81
C TYR A 62 -3.33 5.86 -16.33
N ALA A 63 -2.80 5.60 -15.13
CA ALA A 63 -1.53 6.19 -14.69
C ALA A 63 -0.30 5.33 -15.04
N HIS A 64 -0.50 4.15 -15.66
CA HIS A 64 0.58 3.20 -15.99
C HIS A 64 1.37 2.76 -14.76
N VAL A 65 0.68 2.49 -13.65
CA VAL A 65 1.32 2.15 -12.38
C VAL A 65 1.70 0.67 -12.36
N PRO A 66 3.00 0.33 -12.34
CA PRO A 66 3.43 -1.07 -12.44
C PRO A 66 3.28 -1.83 -11.12
N THR A 67 3.30 -1.13 -9.99
CA THR A 67 3.15 -1.71 -8.65
C THR A 67 2.28 -0.79 -7.81
N LEU A 68 1.18 -1.33 -7.29
CA LEU A 68 0.23 -0.63 -6.44
C LEU A 68 -0.02 -1.47 -5.19
N ILE A 69 0.22 -0.86 -4.03
CA ILE A 69 0.03 -1.50 -2.72
C ILE A 69 -0.83 -0.62 -1.81
N GLY A 70 -1.35 -1.18 -0.73
CA GLY A 70 -2.11 -0.36 0.21
C GLY A 70 -2.94 -1.17 1.18
N CYS A 71 -3.85 -0.49 1.88
CA CYS A 71 -4.76 -1.14 2.81
C CYS A 71 -5.99 -0.30 3.13
N SER A 72 -6.97 -0.92 3.79
CA SER A 72 -8.03 -0.19 4.47
C SER A 72 -7.49 0.60 5.67
N ALA A 73 -8.15 1.71 5.98
CA ALA A 73 -7.83 2.54 7.14
C ALA A 73 -9.09 3.20 7.71
N SER A 74 -9.06 3.55 8.99
CA SER A 74 -10.13 4.33 9.64
C SER A 74 -10.06 5.83 9.32
N GLY A 75 -8.89 6.32 8.96
CA GLY A 75 -8.64 7.70 8.52
C GLY A 75 -7.68 7.73 7.33
N LEU A 76 -7.71 8.82 6.58
CA LEU A 76 -6.89 9.01 5.37
C LEU A 76 -6.07 10.29 5.46
N ILE A 77 -4.88 10.27 4.88
CA ILE A 77 -4.02 11.46 4.76
C ILE A 77 -3.78 11.74 3.28
N ALA A 78 -4.07 12.96 2.85
CA ALA A 78 -3.78 13.43 1.50
C ALA A 78 -3.05 14.78 1.56
N GLY A 79 -1.74 14.76 1.34
CA GLY A 79 -0.90 15.95 1.39
C GLY A 79 -0.86 16.54 2.80
N HIS A 80 -1.42 17.73 2.99
CA HIS A 80 -1.49 18.41 4.28
C HIS A 80 -2.85 18.25 4.98
N GLN A 81 -3.72 17.37 4.47
CA GLN A 81 -5.06 17.14 4.99
C GLN A 81 -5.16 15.76 5.62
N GLU A 82 -5.72 15.72 6.81
CA GLU A 82 -6.18 14.52 7.49
C GLU A 82 -7.70 14.46 7.37
N ILE A 83 -8.21 13.30 7.00
CA ILE A 83 -9.63 13.05 6.73
C ILE A 83 -10.07 11.91 7.64
N GLU A 84 -10.95 12.24 8.58
CA GLU A 84 -11.57 11.30 9.51
C GLU A 84 -13.08 11.29 9.31
N ASN A 85 -13.73 10.15 9.57
CA ASN A 85 -15.18 9.97 9.53
C ASN A 85 -15.85 10.23 8.15
N GLU A 86 -15.07 10.30 7.07
CA GLU A 86 -15.56 10.48 5.71
C GLU A 86 -15.35 9.20 4.88
N ALA A 87 -16.31 8.91 4.00
CA ALA A 87 -16.24 7.76 3.12
C ALA A 87 -15.47 8.13 1.84
N GLY A 88 -14.38 7.41 1.51
CA GLY A 88 -13.56 7.75 0.35
C GLY A 88 -12.26 6.96 0.25
N CYS A 89 -11.41 7.37 -0.69
CA CYS A 89 -10.08 6.79 -0.88
C CYS A 89 -9.01 7.85 -1.08
N CYS A 90 -7.77 7.53 -0.72
CA CYS A 90 -6.59 8.31 -1.00
C CYS A 90 -5.68 7.53 -1.96
N ILE A 91 -5.28 8.19 -3.04
CA ILE A 91 -4.39 7.61 -4.06
C ILE A 91 -3.14 8.46 -4.11
N ALA A 92 -1.98 7.84 -3.93
CA ALA A 92 -0.68 8.47 -4.06
C ALA A 92 0.16 7.78 -5.15
N LEU A 93 0.80 8.55 -6.02
CA LEU A 93 1.69 8.04 -7.06
C LEU A 93 3.09 8.62 -6.87
N TYR A 94 4.11 7.80 -7.06
CA TYR A 94 5.50 8.16 -6.83
C TYR A 94 6.36 7.91 -8.06
N HIS A 95 7.18 8.88 -8.41
CA HIS A 95 8.25 8.76 -9.39
C HIS A 95 9.60 8.81 -8.68
N LEU A 96 10.29 7.68 -8.63
CA LEU A 96 11.62 7.52 -8.05
C LEU A 96 12.59 7.06 -9.15
N PRO A 97 13.34 7.99 -9.78
CA PRO A 97 14.29 7.64 -10.85
C PRO A 97 15.30 6.58 -10.41
N GLY A 98 15.49 5.56 -11.26
CA GLY A 98 16.45 4.49 -10.99
C GLY A 98 16.01 3.47 -9.93
N THR A 99 14.81 3.62 -9.35
CA THR A 99 14.25 2.68 -8.38
C THR A 99 13.37 1.65 -9.09
N GLN A 100 13.54 0.38 -8.72
CA GLN A 100 12.59 -0.67 -9.05
C GLN A 100 11.71 -0.93 -7.83
N ALA A 101 10.39 -0.89 -8.03
CA ALA A 101 9.43 -1.34 -7.04
C ALA A 101 8.87 -2.70 -7.48
N ARG A 102 8.74 -3.60 -6.52
CA ARG A 102 8.00 -4.85 -6.62
C ARG A 102 7.22 -4.99 -5.33
N ALA A 103 6.13 -5.73 -5.37
CA ALA A 103 5.37 -6.02 -4.17
C ALA A 103 4.97 -7.48 -4.10
N ILE A 104 4.79 -7.96 -2.87
CA ILE A 104 4.48 -9.33 -2.52
C ILE A 104 3.38 -9.37 -1.46
N HIS A 105 2.57 -10.42 -1.50
CA HIS A 105 1.70 -10.79 -0.38
C HIS A 105 2.41 -11.84 0.47
N LEU A 106 2.46 -11.60 1.78
CA LEU A 106 2.91 -12.55 2.78
C LEU A 106 1.66 -13.09 3.50
N PRO A 107 1.21 -14.32 3.23
CA PRO A 107 0.03 -14.88 3.88
C PRO A 107 0.29 -15.13 5.37
N LEU A 108 -0.78 -15.27 6.17
CA LEU A 108 -0.74 -15.49 7.61
C LEU A 108 0.23 -16.61 8.04
N ASP A 109 0.28 -17.72 7.30
CA ASP A 109 1.17 -18.86 7.57
C ASP A 109 2.68 -18.49 7.62
N THR A 110 3.04 -17.36 6.98
CA THR A 110 4.39 -16.79 7.00
C THR A 110 4.75 -16.24 8.38
N PHE A 111 3.74 -15.79 9.14
CA PHE A 111 3.87 -15.17 10.46
C PHE A 111 3.64 -16.15 11.61
N GLU A 112 3.42 -17.44 11.34
CA GLU A 112 3.40 -18.46 12.38
C GLU A 112 4.76 -18.55 13.11
N PRO A 113 4.81 -18.75 14.44
CA PRO A 113 6.04 -18.65 15.23
C PRO A 113 7.18 -19.59 14.79
N THR A 114 6.82 -20.79 14.32
CA THR A 114 7.81 -21.80 13.90
C THR A 114 8.51 -21.37 12.61
N ASP A 115 9.83 -21.25 12.67
CA ASP A 115 10.72 -20.90 11.56
C ASP A 115 10.35 -19.59 10.84
N ARG A 116 9.73 -18.64 11.55
CA ARG A 116 9.18 -17.40 10.98
C ARG A 116 10.18 -16.62 10.13
N VAL A 117 11.38 -16.38 10.64
CA VAL A 117 12.46 -15.67 9.90
C VAL A 117 12.76 -16.35 8.57
N THR A 118 12.84 -17.69 8.57
CA THR A 118 13.11 -18.48 7.36
C THR A 118 11.96 -18.36 6.35
N LYS A 119 10.70 -18.42 6.82
CA LYS A 119 9.52 -18.26 5.97
C LYS A 119 9.45 -16.86 5.35
N ILE A 120 9.67 -15.81 6.16
CA ILE A 120 9.72 -14.43 5.68
C ILE A 120 10.84 -14.28 4.64
N ARG A 121 12.07 -14.77 4.93
CA ARG A 121 13.19 -14.74 3.97
C ARG A 121 12.85 -15.43 2.65
N ALA A 122 12.20 -16.58 2.71
CA ALA A 122 11.76 -17.30 1.52
C ALA A 122 10.75 -16.48 0.69
N ALA A 123 9.82 -15.77 1.34
CA ALA A 123 8.82 -14.93 0.69
C ALA A 123 9.42 -13.64 0.09
N ILE A 124 10.30 -12.95 0.83
CA ILE A 124 10.89 -11.69 0.38
C ILE A 124 11.98 -11.88 -0.69
N GLY A 125 12.51 -13.09 -0.83
CA GLY A 125 13.50 -13.47 -1.83
C GLY A 125 14.94 -13.51 -1.29
N PRO A 126 15.89 -13.99 -2.12
CA PRO A 126 17.23 -14.39 -1.66
C PRO A 126 18.19 -13.24 -1.36
N HIS A 127 17.85 -12.01 -1.76
CA HIS A 127 18.74 -10.85 -1.66
C HIS A 127 18.10 -9.65 -0.92
N PRO A 128 17.66 -9.81 0.34
CA PRO A 128 17.12 -8.70 1.13
C PRO A 128 18.14 -7.56 1.32
N GLU A 129 19.43 -7.87 1.29
CA GLU A 129 20.52 -6.90 1.37
C GLU A 129 20.54 -5.91 0.19
N ASN A 130 19.95 -6.26 -0.96
CA ASN A 130 19.87 -5.38 -2.13
C ASN A 130 18.63 -4.48 -2.12
N VAL A 131 17.74 -4.63 -1.13
CA VAL A 131 16.55 -3.79 -0.98
C VAL A 131 16.91 -2.54 -0.18
N ASN A 132 16.63 -1.36 -0.74
CA ASN A 132 16.93 -0.09 -0.08
C ASN A 132 16.00 0.19 1.11
N ALA A 133 14.72 -0.12 0.96
CA ALA A 133 13.70 0.05 1.98
C ALA A 133 12.47 -0.82 1.65
N TRP A 134 11.67 -1.13 2.67
CA TRP A 134 10.41 -1.83 2.59
C TRP A 134 9.24 -0.88 2.85
N THR A 135 8.13 -1.07 2.15
CA THR A 135 6.84 -0.50 2.53
C THR A 135 5.92 -1.64 2.95
N LEU A 136 5.49 -1.70 4.21
CA LEU A 136 4.76 -2.85 4.76
C LEU A 136 3.39 -2.44 5.30
N PHE A 137 2.33 -3.07 4.79
CA PHE A 137 0.98 -2.98 5.35
C PHE A 137 0.55 -4.34 5.87
N ALA A 138 0.23 -4.43 7.16
CA ALA A 138 -0.08 -5.69 7.84
C ALA A 138 -1.50 -5.69 8.40
N SER A 139 -2.24 -6.78 8.24
CA SER A 139 -3.55 -6.97 8.86
C SER A 139 -3.36 -7.29 10.34
N SER A 140 -3.70 -6.33 11.21
CA SER A 140 -3.54 -6.47 12.66
C SER A 140 -4.46 -7.55 13.24
N GLU A 141 -5.65 -7.67 12.65
CA GLU A 141 -6.69 -8.61 13.03
C GLU A 141 -6.30 -10.06 12.71
N SER A 142 -5.48 -10.29 11.68
CA SER A 142 -5.02 -11.63 11.31
C SER A 142 -3.71 -12.03 11.99
N ILE A 143 -2.65 -11.24 11.87
CA ILE A 143 -1.32 -11.57 12.42
C ILE A 143 -1.32 -11.47 13.95
N GLY A 144 -2.22 -10.65 14.50
CA GLY A 144 -2.35 -10.43 15.93
C GLY A 144 -1.30 -9.44 16.45
N ASN A 145 -0.58 -9.84 17.50
CA ASN A 145 0.32 -8.94 18.21
C ASN A 145 1.62 -8.66 17.43
N GLU A 146 2.37 -7.67 17.90
CA GLU A 146 3.61 -7.18 17.27
C GLU A 146 4.86 -8.06 17.48
N ALA A 147 4.73 -9.27 18.05
CA ALA A 147 5.88 -10.13 18.35
C ALA A 147 6.62 -10.66 17.12
N TRP A 148 6.08 -10.49 15.91
CA TRP A 148 6.73 -10.82 14.64
C TRP A 148 7.65 -9.71 14.12
N LEU A 149 7.55 -8.47 14.63
CA LEU A 149 8.38 -7.36 14.16
C LEU A 149 9.89 -7.63 14.29
N PRO A 150 10.41 -8.24 15.38
CA PRO A 150 11.83 -8.61 15.45
C PRO A 150 12.24 -9.65 14.39
N ASP A 151 11.35 -10.59 14.06
CA ASP A 151 11.61 -11.61 13.04
C ASP A 151 11.62 -10.99 11.64
N TRP A 152 10.73 -10.02 11.38
CA TRP A 152 10.75 -9.22 10.15
C TRP A 152 12.03 -8.41 10.01
N ASP A 153 12.44 -7.70 11.07
CA ASP A 153 13.66 -6.89 11.08
C ASP A 153 14.90 -7.76 10.81
N HIS A 154 14.98 -8.95 11.41
CA HIS A 154 16.04 -9.91 11.12
C HIS A 154 15.95 -10.45 9.67
N ALA A 155 14.76 -10.85 9.21
CA ALA A 155 14.60 -11.40 7.87
C ALA A 155 14.98 -10.40 6.76
N THR A 156 14.76 -9.10 7.00
CA THR A 156 15.06 -8.01 6.08
C THR A 156 16.46 -7.42 6.24
N GLU A 157 17.35 -8.03 7.04
CA GLU A 157 18.72 -7.53 7.30
C GLU A 157 18.72 -6.09 7.86
N HIS A 158 17.76 -5.77 8.74
CA HIS A 158 17.60 -4.45 9.37
C HIS A 158 17.40 -3.30 8.37
N ARG A 159 16.89 -3.59 7.16
CA ARG A 159 16.56 -2.57 6.17
C ARG A 159 15.36 -1.76 6.65
N THR A 160 15.41 -0.45 6.39
CA THR A 160 14.35 0.48 6.79
C THR A 160 13.00 -0.01 6.28
N THR A 161 12.04 -0.14 7.20
CA THR A 161 10.65 -0.48 6.89
C THR A 161 9.77 0.70 7.26
N ILE A 162 8.90 1.11 6.34
CA ILE A 162 7.92 2.18 6.51
C ILE A 162 6.54 1.57 6.28
N GLY A 163 5.52 2.02 6.99
CA GLY A 163 4.15 1.56 6.77
C GLY A 163 3.39 1.50 8.07
N GLY A 164 2.46 0.56 8.17
CA GLY A 164 1.61 0.46 9.35
C GLY A 164 0.65 -0.72 9.28
N PHE A 165 -0.17 -0.81 10.33
CA PHE A 165 -1.25 -1.78 10.36
C PHE A 165 -2.45 -1.27 9.59
N ALA A 166 -3.03 -2.16 8.79
CA ALA A 166 -4.37 -1.98 8.27
C ALA A 166 -5.35 -2.02 9.45
N CYS A 167 -6.33 -1.12 9.41
CA CYS A 167 -7.39 -1.05 10.41
C CYS A 167 -8.74 -1.18 9.72
N ALA A 168 -9.61 -2.00 10.30
CA ALA A 168 -11.03 -1.95 10.03
C ALA A 168 -11.67 -0.73 10.71
N ALA A 169 -12.71 -0.17 10.10
CA ALA A 169 -13.46 0.93 10.72
C ALA A 169 -14.41 0.45 11.84
N THR A 170 -14.82 -0.81 11.82
CA THR A 170 -15.71 -1.43 12.82
C THR A 170 -15.37 -2.91 12.99
N ASP A 171 -15.74 -3.50 14.13
CA ASP A 171 -15.56 -4.94 14.44
C ASP A 171 -16.24 -5.89 13.41
N GLU A 172 -17.11 -5.36 12.54
CA GLU A 172 -17.85 -6.14 11.53
C GLU A 172 -17.11 -6.27 10.19
N HIS A 173 -16.05 -5.51 9.96
CA HIS A 173 -15.26 -5.56 8.72
C HIS A 173 -13.85 -6.07 9.00
N GLU A 174 -13.33 -6.95 8.14
CA GLU A 174 -11.92 -7.33 8.19
C GLU A 174 -11.06 -6.24 7.55
N SER A 175 -9.86 -6.02 8.08
CA SER A 175 -8.86 -5.20 7.41
C SER A 175 -8.53 -5.76 6.04
N GLU A 176 -8.55 -4.91 5.02
CA GLU A 176 -8.19 -5.27 3.66
C GLU A 176 -6.78 -4.79 3.32
N LEU A 177 -6.05 -5.60 2.56
CA LEU A 177 -4.74 -5.32 2.01
C LEU A 177 -4.82 -5.34 0.49
N TYR A 178 -4.16 -4.39 -0.15
CA TYR A 178 -4.24 -4.15 -1.59
C TYR A 178 -2.92 -4.44 -2.27
N LEU A 179 -2.97 -5.19 -3.36
CA LEU A 179 -1.79 -5.51 -4.17
C LEU A 179 -2.18 -5.77 -5.61
N ASN A 180 -1.86 -4.84 -6.52
CA ASN A 180 -1.99 -5.00 -7.97
C ASN A 180 -3.34 -5.57 -8.44
N GLY A 181 -4.45 -5.01 -7.93
CA GLY A 181 -5.82 -5.45 -8.25
C GLY A 181 -6.33 -6.63 -7.40
N ALA A 182 -5.47 -7.27 -6.61
CA ALA A 182 -5.87 -8.26 -5.61
C ALA A 182 -6.17 -7.60 -4.25
N VAL A 183 -7.13 -8.20 -3.54
CA VAL A 183 -7.52 -7.83 -2.18
C VAL A 183 -7.32 -9.05 -1.30
N TYR A 184 -6.62 -8.88 -0.19
CA TYR A 184 -6.36 -9.89 0.83
C TYR A 184 -6.91 -9.41 2.17
N THR A 185 -7.30 -10.33 3.06
CA THR A 185 -7.75 -9.98 4.43
C THR A 185 -6.80 -10.46 5.51
N ASP A 186 -5.79 -11.25 5.14
CA ASP A 186 -4.81 -11.83 6.04
C ASP A 186 -3.36 -11.48 5.69
N GLY A 187 -2.51 -11.54 6.72
CA GLY A 187 -1.06 -11.42 6.57
C GLY A 187 -0.64 -9.98 6.30
N ALA A 188 0.25 -9.79 5.34
CA ALA A 188 0.80 -8.48 4.99
C ALA A 188 1.07 -8.33 3.49
N VAL A 189 1.17 -7.10 3.02
CA VAL A 189 1.72 -6.76 1.69
C VAL A 189 2.96 -5.89 1.86
N ALA A 190 4.02 -6.20 1.10
CA ALA A 190 5.33 -5.57 1.22
C ALA A 190 6.00 -5.28 -0.13
#